data_AF-A0A2H0EEN6-F1
#
_entry.id   AF-A0A2H0EEN6-F1
#
_cell.length_a   1.000
_cell.length_b   1.000
_cell.length_c   1.000
_cell.angle_alpha   90.00
_cell.angle_beta   90.00
_cell.angle_gamma   90.00
#
_symmetry.space_group_name_H-M   'P 1'
#
loop_
_entity.id
_entity.type
_entity.pdbx_description
1 polymer ?
#
loop_
_entity_poly.entity_id
_entity_poly.type
_entity_poly.pdbx_seq_one_letter_code
_entity_poly.pdbx_strand_id
1 'polypeptide(L)'
;MLMFGRWTRSIDNKWRLSLPAALGREIDNFVLIYENEEGCIRIEKPPLKVDEVADPTSIFIIEVEKGGHNGRRILIPRSLRGSTSFYYGRKVTLVGKRDYLELWPRP
;
A
#
# COMPACT_ATOMS: atom_id res chain seq x y z
N MET A 1 -0.50 12.61 11.59
CA MET A 1 0.30 12.87 10.37
C MET A 1 -0.44 12.28 9.17
N LEU A 2 -0.69 13.09 8.13
CA LEU A 2 -1.78 12.88 7.16
C LEU A 2 -1.23 12.50 5.78
N MET A 3 -1.67 11.38 5.23
CA MET A 3 -1.32 10.91 3.89
C MET A 3 -2.30 11.48 2.87
N PHE A 4 -1.91 12.55 2.18
CA PHE A 4 -2.72 13.14 1.10
C PHE A 4 -1.98 13.18 -0.22
N GLY A 5 -2.69 12.84 -1.28
CA GLY A 5 -2.22 12.99 -2.65
C GLY A 5 -2.63 11.83 -3.54
N ARG A 6 -2.26 11.94 -4.82
CA ARG A 6 -2.47 10.91 -5.83
C ARG A 6 -1.15 10.72 -6.58
N TRP A 7 -0.69 9.48 -6.69
CA TRP A 7 0.56 9.17 -7.38
C TRP A 7 0.41 7.96 -8.27
N THR A 8 0.82 8.10 -9.52
CA THR A 8 0.96 6.96 -10.43
C THR A 8 2.25 6.22 -10.14
N ARG A 9 2.17 4.93 -9.82
CA ARG A 9 3.30 4.05 -9.50
C ARG A 9 3.22 2.76 -10.31
N SER A 10 4.22 1.92 -10.20
CA SER A 10 4.24 0.58 -10.80
C SER A 10 4.63 -0.44 -9.73
N ILE A 11 4.10 -1.65 -9.86
CA ILE A 11 4.57 -2.80 -9.09
C ILE A 11 5.70 -3.46 -9.87
N ASP A 12 6.86 -3.62 -9.22
CA ASP A 12 8.04 -4.21 -9.85
C ASP A 12 7.94 -5.74 -10.00
N ASN A 13 8.95 -6.34 -10.65
CA ASN A 13 9.04 -7.79 -10.90
C ASN A 13 9.22 -8.65 -9.65
N LYS A 14 9.45 -8.02 -8.50
CA LYS A 14 9.50 -8.69 -7.19
C LYS A 14 8.23 -8.43 -6.39
N TRP A 15 7.16 -7.95 -7.03
CA TRP A 15 5.88 -7.62 -6.40
C TRP A 15 6.01 -6.54 -5.33
N ARG A 16 6.85 -5.53 -5.57
CA ARG A 16 7.01 -4.42 -4.64
C ARG A 16 6.40 -3.14 -5.21
N LEU A 17 5.68 -2.43 -4.35
CA LEU A 17 5.19 -1.09 -4.60
C LEU A 17 6.24 -0.06 -4.15
N SER A 18 6.62 0.86 -5.03
CA SER A 18 7.43 2.01 -4.65
C SER A 18 6.58 3.13 -4.05
N LEU A 19 6.95 3.57 -2.84
CA LEU A 19 6.33 4.70 -2.17
C LEU A 19 6.83 6.03 -2.75
N PRO A 20 5.95 7.02 -2.96
CA PRO A 20 6.36 8.41 -3.21
C PRO A 20 7.32 8.92 -2.13
N ALA A 21 8.34 9.70 -2.51
CA ALA A 21 9.31 10.27 -1.56
C ALA A 21 8.64 11.07 -0.44
N ALA A 22 7.55 11.80 -0.77
CA ALA A 22 6.73 12.53 0.20
C ALA A 22 6.12 11.60 1.26
N LEU A 23 5.64 10.41 0.89
CA LEU A 23 5.09 9.42 1.82
C LEU A 23 6.19 8.60 2.52
N GLY A 24 7.36 8.46 1.90
CA GLY A 24 8.47 7.69 2.47
C GLY A 24 9.00 8.26 3.79
N ARG A 25 8.83 9.56 4.05
CA ARG A 25 9.14 10.16 5.35
C ARG A 25 8.04 9.93 6.38
N GLU A 26 6.82 9.69 5.90
CA GLU A 26 5.59 9.69 6.69
C GLU A 26 5.17 8.29 7.14
N ILE A 27 5.73 7.27 6.51
CA ILE A 27 5.48 5.87 6.82
C ILE A 27 6.67 5.36 7.63
N ASP A 28 6.42 4.76 8.79
CA ASP A 28 7.48 4.20 9.66
C ASP A 28 8.10 2.93 9.05
N ASN A 29 8.82 2.13 9.84
CA ASN A 29 9.47 0.91 9.36
C ASN A 29 8.49 -0.20 8.97
N PHE A 30 7.23 -0.13 9.41
CA PHE A 30 6.23 -1.15 9.15
C PHE A 30 4.92 -0.54 8.67
N VAL A 31 4.23 -1.29 7.83
CA VAL A 31 2.87 -0.99 7.38
C VAL A 31 1.99 -2.21 7.54
N LEU A 32 0.70 -1.96 7.66
CA LEU A 32 -0.34 -2.96 7.53
C LEU A 32 -0.81 -2.92 6.07
N ILE A 33 -0.94 -4.08 5.43
CA ILE A 33 -1.53 -4.20 4.10
C ILE A 33 -2.61 -5.28 4.12
N TYR A 34 -3.76 -4.95 3.55
CA TYR A 34 -4.92 -5.83 3.50
C TYR A 34 -5.84 -5.45 2.34
N GLU A 35 -6.72 -6.36 1.96
CA GLU A 35 -7.83 -6.08 1.04
C GLU A 35 -9.08 -5.79 1.88
N ASN A 36 -9.77 -4.69 1.59
CA ASN A 36 -11.01 -4.32 2.26
C ASN A 36 -12.22 -5.07 1.66
N GLU A 37 -13.40 -4.87 2.23
CA GLU A 37 -14.65 -5.50 1.76
C GLU A 37 -15.04 -5.14 0.31
N GLU A 38 -14.53 -4.03 -0.22
CA GLU A 38 -14.76 -3.58 -1.59
C GLU A 38 -13.77 -4.20 -2.60
N GLY A 39 -12.84 -5.05 -2.15
CA GLY A 39 -11.79 -5.64 -3.00
C GLY A 39 -10.64 -4.67 -3.31
N CYS A 40 -10.54 -3.58 -2.55
CA CYS A 40 -9.51 -2.56 -2.68
C CYS A 40 -8.38 -2.80 -1.68
N ILE A 41 -7.13 -2.65 -2.13
CA ILE A 41 -5.96 -2.83 -1.28
C ILE A 41 -5.68 -1.55 -0.51
N ARG A 42 -5.67 -1.67 0.82
CA ARG A 42 -5.35 -0.59 1.75
C ARG A 42 -3.98 -0.80 2.38
N ILE A 43 -3.30 0.30 2.64
CA ILE A 43 -2.01 0.35 3.33
C ILE A 43 -2.12 1.36 4.47
N GLU A 44 -1.84 0.90 5.70
CA GLU A 44 -1.99 1.69 6.92
C GLU A 44 -0.74 1.64 7.79
N LYS A 45 -0.67 2.53 8.78
CA LYS A 45 0.37 2.47 9.81
C LYS A 45 -0.13 1.67 11.01
N PRO A 46 0.75 0.92 11.69
CA PRO A 46 0.43 0.37 13.01
C PRO A 46 0.24 1.48 14.05
N PRO A 47 -0.52 1.23 15.14
CA PRO A 47 -1.40 0.08 15.34
C PRO A 47 -2.69 0.19 14.52
N LEU A 48 -3.27 -0.95 14.14
CA LEU A 48 -4.60 -0.98 13.54
C LEU A 48 -5.61 -0.50 14.60
N LYS A 49 -6.47 0.44 14.25
CA LYS A 49 -7.64 0.74 15.08
C LYS A 49 -8.66 -0.36 14.84
N VAL A 50 -8.70 -1.33 15.74
CA VAL A 50 -9.51 -2.57 15.62
C VAL A 50 -11.00 -2.27 15.44
N ASP A 51 -11.49 -1.12 15.91
CA ASP A 51 -12.90 -0.73 15.81
C ASP A 51 -13.30 -0.15 14.44
N GLU A 52 -12.34 0.15 13.56
CA GLU A 52 -12.60 0.81 12.26
C GLU A 52 -12.48 -0.14 11.05
N VAL A 53 -12.09 -1.40 11.26
CA VAL A 53 -11.85 -2.34 10.15
C VAL A 53 -12.93 -3.42 10.15
N ALA A 54 -13.95 -3.20 9.32
CA ALA A 54 -14.90 -4.24 8.98
C ALA A 54 -14.16 -5.40 8.30
N ASP A 55 -14.14 -6.53 9.01
CA ASP A 55 -13.61 -7.87 8.69
C ASP A 55 -12.63 -8.00 7.49
N PRO A 56 -11.36 -7.58 7.64
CA PRO A 56 -10.36 -7.85 6.62
C PRO A 56 -10.01 -9.34 6.67
N THR A 57 -10.28 -10.07 5.57
CA THR A 57 -10.02 -11.52 5.46
C THR A 57 -8.60 -11.94 5.88
N SER A 58 -7.61 -11.06 5.76
CA SER A 58 -6.26 -11.20 6.32
C SER A 58 -5.52 -9.86 6.35
N ILE A 59 -4.90 -9.51 7.48
CA ILE A 59 -4.02 -8.33 7.63
C ILE A 59 -2.56 -8.78 7.68
N PHE A 60 -1.71 -8.16 6.88
CA PHE A 60 -0.27 -8.44 6.85
C PHE A 60 0.53 -7.27 7.40
N ILE A 61 1.44 -7.54 8.33
CA ILE A 61 2.44 -6.57 8.79
C ILE A 61 3.68 -6.72 7.90
N ILE A 62 4.04 -5.66 7.18
CA ILE A 62 5.14 -5.67 6.21
C ILE A 62 6.18 -4.64 6.61
N GLU A 63 7.44 -5.07 6.66
CA GLU A 63 8.58 -4.16 6.79
C GLU A 63 8.77 -3.36 5.49
N VAL A 64 8.96 -2.06 5.64
CA VAL A 64 9.16 -1.13 4.54
C VAL A 64 10.63 -1.12 4.16
N GLU A 65 10.96 -1.79 3.05
CA GLU A 65 12.30 -1.84 2.48
C GLU A 65 12.83 -0.43 2.18
N LYS A 66 14.07 -0.17 2.58
CA LYS A 66 14.84 0.98 2.08
C LYS A 66 15.28 0.65 0.65
N GLY A 67 14.54 1.12 -0.35
CA GLY A 67 15.06 1.16 -1.71
C GLY A 67 16.07 2.31 -1.83
N GLY A 68 17.15 2.11 -2.58
CA GLY A 68 18.20 3.12 -2.81
C GLY A 68 17.68 4.38 -3.52
N HIS A 69 18.13 4.69 -4.73
CA HIS A 69 17.67 5.88 -5.48
C HIS A 69 16.15 5.95 -5.76
N ASN A 70 15.44 4.84 -5.59
CA ASN A 70 14.02 4.70 -5.93
C ASN A 70 13.06 4.87 -4.74
N GLY A 71 13.58 5.31 -3.59
CA GLY A 71 12.77 5.48 -2.38
C GLY A 71 12.32 4.17 -1.74
N ARG A 72 11.46 4.30 -0.73
CA ARG A 72 11.00 3.19 0.11
C ARG A 72 10.02 2.28 -0.63
N ARG A 73 10.02 1.00 -0.30
CA ARG A 73 9.23 -0.02 -1.01
C ARG A 73 8.48 -0.93 -0.04
N ILE A 74 7.31 -1.39 -0.47
CA ILE A 74 6.48 -2.33 0.28
C ILE A 74 6.30 -3.59 -0.56
N LEU A 75 6.57 -4.76 0.02
CA LEU A 75 6.30 -6.04 -0.62
C LEU A 75 4.80 -6.35 -0.56
N ILE A 76 4.23 -6.72 -1.71
CA ILE A 76 2.84 -7.18 -1.81
C ILE A 76 2.78 -8.69 -1.46
N PRO A 77 2.05 -9.07 -0.39
CA PRO A 77 1.85 -10.47 0.01
C PRO A 77 1.26 -11.30 -1.11
N ARG A 78 1.64 -12.59 -1.19
CA ARG A 78 1.20 -13.48 -2.27
C ARG A 78 -0.32 -13.62 -2.36
N SER A 79 -1.01 -13.68 -1.23
CA SER A 79 -2.47 -13.75 -1.13
C SER A 79 -3.18 -12.56 -1.78
N LEU A 80 -2.58 -11.37 -1.73
CA LEU A 80 -3.16 -10.13 -2.25
C LEU A 80 -2.90 -9.92 -3.74
N ARG A 81 -2.05 -10.73 -4.39
CA ARG A 81 -1.62 -10.51 -5.78
C ARG A 81 -2.72 -10.74 -6.82
N GLY A 82 -3.81 -11.40 -6.43
CA GLY A 82 -5.01 -11.56 -7.26
C GLY A 82 -5.97 -10.37 -7.18
N SER A 83 -5.69 -9.36 -6.36
CA SER A 83 -6.57 -8.21 -6.17
C SER A 83 -6.79 -7.46 -7.48
N THR A 84 -8.02 -6.99 -7.68
CA THR A 84 -8.36 -6.09 -8.79
C THR A 84 -7.69 -4.73 -8.68
N SER A 85 -7.10 -4.40 -7.52
CA SER A 85 -6.46 -3.12 -7.23
C SER A 85 -5.21 -2.83 -8.05
N PHE A 86 -4.56 -3.86 -8.60
CA PHE A 86 -3.32 -3.69 -9.35
C PHE A 86 -3.03 -4.88 -10.27
N TYR A 87 -2.11 -4.65 -11.21
CA TYR A 87 -1.58 -5.70 -12.08
C TYR A 87 -0.07 -5.55 -12.18
N TYR A 88 0.65 -6.67 -12.13
CA TYR A 88 2.09 -6.68 -12.34
C TYR A 88 2.46 -5.99 -13.67
N GLY A 89 3.50 -5.16 -13.64
CA GLY A 89 4.01 -4.45 -14.82
C GLY A 89 3.10 -3.32 -15.32
N ARG A 90 1.93 -3.09 -14.71
CA ARG A 90 1.04 -1.97 -15.05
C ARG A 90 1.21 -0.82 -14.07
N LYS A 91 0.88 0.38 -14.56
CA LYS A 91 0.75 1.57 -13.71
C LYS A 91 -0.50 1.44 -12.84
N VAL A 92 -0.36 1.80 -11.58
CA VAL A 92 -1.40 1.82 -10.55
C VAL A 92 -1.46 3.20 -9.95
N THR A 93 -2.61 3.58 -9.39
CA THR A 93 -2.73 4.81 -8.63
C THR A 93 -2.71 4.50 -7.15
N LEU A 94 -1.80 5.17 -6.44
CA LEU A 94 -1.78 5.22 -4.99
C LEU A 94 -2.47 6.51 -4.55
N VAL A 95 -3.54 6.40 -3.77
CA VAL A 95 -4.33 7.54 -3.26
C VAL A 95 -4.15 7.64 -1.76
N GLY A 96 -3.72 8.79 -1.26
CA GLY A 96 -3.70 9.08 0.17
C GLY A 96 -5.05 9.61 0.64
N LYS A 97 -5.63 8.93 1.63
CA LYS A 97 -6.94 9.21 2.24
C LYS A 97 -6.80 9.60 3.71
N ARG A 98 -5.85 10.49 4.01
CA ARG A 98 -5.52 11.00 5.35
C ARG A 98 -4.85 9.96 6.25
N ASP A 99 -5.55 8.90 6.63
CA ASP A 99 -5.07 7.94 7.62
C ASP A 99 -4.49 6.66 6.98
N TYR A 100 -4.89 6.39 5.74
CA TYR A 100 -4.45 5.25 4.95
C TYR A 100 -4.14 5.62 3.50
N LEU A 101 -3.53 4.68 2.78
CA LEU A 101 -3.39 4.70 1.34
C LEU A 101 -4.27 3.61 0.72
N GLU A 102 -4.74 3.87 -0.50
CA GLU A 102 -5.51 2.91 -1.28
C GLU A 102 -4.88 2.72 -2.67
N LEU A 103 -4.83 1.48 -3.14
CA LEU A 103 -4.33 1.13 -4.47
C LEU A 103 -5.48 0.93 -5.45
N TRP A 104 -5.41 1.64 -6.57
CA TRP A 104 -6.44 1.63 -7.61
C TRP A 104 -5.82 1.15 -8.94
N PRO A 105 -6.55 0.33 -9.72
CA PRO A 105 -6.02 -0.27 -10.94
C PRO A 105 -5.88 0.68 -12.13
N ARG A 106 -6.26 1.95 -11.98
CA ARG A 106 -6.31 2.94 -13.06
C ARG A 106 -5.40 4.14 -12.74
N PRO A 107 -4.49 4.57 -13.63
CA PRO A 107 -3.79 5.85 -13.56
C PRO A 107 -4.73 7.06 -13.48
#